data_AF-A0A2Z6NYT4-F1
#
_entry.id   AF-A0A2Z6NYT4-F1
#
_cell.length_a   1.000
_cell.length_b   1.000
_cell.length_c   1.000
_cell.angle_alpha   90.00
_cell.angle_beta   90.00
_cell.angle_gamma   90.00
#
_symmetry.space_group_name_H-M   'P 1'
#
loop_
_entity.id
_entity.type
_entity.pdbx_description
1 polymer ?
#
loop_
_entity_poly.entity_id
_entity_poly.type
_entity_poly.pdbx_seq_one_letter_code
_entity_poly.pdbx_strand_id
1 'polypeptide(L)'
;MLAECIKETLGTISEWTGAAITTRGHYFPPAKVAGPGDRKLYLFIEDPSEQSVKRAKVELKRVLEDITNQALQLPGGTQPGKYLVV
;
A
#
# COMPACT_ATOMS: atom_id res chain seq x y z
N MET A 1 -14.34 1.14 -6.99
CA MET A 1 -13.59 0.26 -7.93
C MET A 1 -12.09 0.17 -7.63
N LEU A 2 -11.25 1.19 -7.87
CA LEU A 2 -9.80 1.09 -7.59
C LEU A 2 -9.45 0.82 -6.12
N ALA A 3 -10.21 1.42 -5.19
CA ALA A 3 -10.03 1.22 -3.75
C ALA A 3 -10.49 -0.16 -3.25
N GLU A 4 -11.41 -0.83 -3.94
CA GLU A 4 -11.83 -2.20 -3.60
C GLU A 4 -10.81 -3.23 -4.09
N CYS A 5 -10.28 -3.04 -5.30
CA CYS A 5 -9.21 -3.89 -5.85
C CYS A 5 -7.98 -3.91 -4.94
N ILE A 6 -7.58 -2.74 -4.41
CA ILE A 6 -6.45 -2.65 -3.47
C ILE A 6 -6.72 -3.42 -2.17
N LYS A 7 -7.95 -3.42 -1.65
CA LYS A 7 -8.28 -4.14 -0.41
C LYS A 7 -8.26 -5.64 -0.62
N GLU A 8 -8.81 -6.13 -1.73
CA GLU A 8 -8.78 -7.57 -2.03
C GLU A 8 -7.35 -8.07 -2.20
N THR A 9 -6.52 -7.35 -2.96
CA THR A 9 -5.13 -7.78 -3.16
C THR A 9 -4.33 -7.75 -1.86
N LEU A 10 -4.56 -6.80 -0.96
CA LEU A 10 -3.92 -6.80 0.37
C LEU A 10 -4.33 -8.03 1.21
N GLY A 11 -5.60 -8.45 1.13
CA GLY A 11 -6.11 -9.64 1.80
C GLY A 11 -5.43 -10.90 1.29
N THR A 12 -5.37 -11.08 -0.03
CA THR A 12 -4.63 -12.17 -0.66
C THR A 12 -3.16 -12.15 -0.25
N ILE A 13 -2.56 -10.94 -0.20
CA ILE A 13 -1.14 -10.83 0.16
C ILE A 13 -0.88 -11.22 1.62
N SER A 14 -1.82 -10.95 2.51
CA SER A 14 -1.72 -11.37 3.91
C SER A 14 -1.85 -12.89 4.04
N GLU A 15 -2.78 -13.50 3.30
CA GLU A 15 -3.10 -14.92 3.40
C GLU A 15 -1.98 -15.85 2.90
N TRP A 16 -1.43 -15.60 1.72
CA TRP A 16 -0.33 -16.41 1.15
C TRP A 16 1.06 -16.16 1.79
N THR A 17 1.30 -15.00 2.41
CA THR A 17 2.59 -14.69 3.08
C THR A 17 2.56 -15.04 4.56
N GLY A 18 1.37 -15.21 5.15
CA GLY A 18 1.18 -15.37 6.59
C GLY A 18 1.29 -14.07 7.38
N ALA A 19 1.74 -12.98 6.75
CA ALA A 19 1.98 -11.72 7.43
C ALA A 19 0.70 -10.92 7.58
N ALA A 20 0.43 -10.40 8.77
CA ALA A 20 -0.68 -9.50 9.02
C ALA A 20 -0.38 -8.11 8.44
N ILE A 21 -1.17 -7.68 7.46
CA ILE A 21 -1.00 -6.36 6.82
C ILE A 21 -2.15 -5.44 7.23
N THR A 22 -1.83 -4.28 7.79
CA THR A 22 -2.80 -3.28 8.22
C THR A 22 -2.47 -1.91 7.63
N THR A 23 -3.45 -1.27 7.01
CA THR A 23 -3.29 0.12 6.54
C THR A 23 -3.51 1.10 7.69
N ARG A 24 -2.53 1.96 7.98
CA ARG A 24 -2.58 2.96 9.06
C ARG A 24 -2.18 4.35 8.57
N GLY A 25 -2.69 5.39 9.22
CA GLY A 25 -2.43 6.79 8.86
C GLY A 25 -3.40 7.33 7.81
N HIS A 26 -3.15 8.56 7.36
CA HIS A 26 -4.01 9.26 6.40
C HIS A 26 -3.29 9.51 5.08
N TYR A 27 -4.01 9.38 3.97
CA TYR A 27 -3.51 9.80 2.67
C TYR A 27 -3.47 11.33 2.62
N PHE A 28 -2.28 11.88 2.43
CA PHE A 28 -2.09 13.30 2.16
C PHE A 28 -1.84 13.47 0.66
N PRO A 29 -2.71 14.20 -0.06
CA PRO A 29 -2.49 14.47 -1.47
C PRO A 29 -1.20 15.29 -1.66
N PRO A 30 -0.57 15.25 -2.86
CA PRO A 30 0.78 15.79 -3.12
C PRO A 30 1.00 17.31 -2.93
N ALA A 31 0.05 18.03 -2.34
CA ALA A 31 0.19 19.44 -1.97
C ALA A 31 -0.13 19.71 -0.47
N LYS A 32 -0.50 18.67 0.29
CA LYS A 32 -0.89 18.81 1.69
C LYS A 32 0.25 18.34 2.58
N VAL A 33 0.84 19.27 3.32
CA VAL A 33 1.83 18.95 4.35
C VAL A 33 1.10 18.33 5.54
N ALA A 34 1.51 17.14 5.97
CA ALA A 34 0.98 16.52 7.18
C ALA A 34 1.28 17.43 8.39
N GLY A 35 0.25 17.77 9.16
CA GLY A 35 0.41 18.60 10.36
C GLY A 35 1.19 17.86 11.46
N PRO A 36 1.69 18.58 12.47
CA PRO A 36 2.35 17.95 13.62
C PRO A 36 1.39 17.00 14.33
N GLY A 37 1.69 15.70 14.29
CA GLY A 37 0.86 14.62 14.86
C GLY A 37 0.17 13.73 13.83
N ASP A 38 0.05 14.19 12.58
CA ASP A 38 -0.51 13.39 11.50
C ASP A 38 0.54 12.46 10.87
N ARG A 39 0.27 11.15 10.88
CA ARG A 39 1.11 10.16 10.21
C ARG A 39 0.61 9.93 8.79
N LYS A 40 1.50 10.10 7.82
CA LYS A 40 1.27 9.75 6.41
C LYS A 40 0.83 8.28 6.28
N LEU A 41 -0.02 7.95 5.32
CA LEU A 41 -0.47 6.56 5.06
C LEU A 41 0.73 5.61 4.92
N TYR A 42 0.76 4.57 5.77
CA TYR A 42 1.73 3.48 5.75
C TYR A 42 1.02 2.14 5.89
N LEU A 43 1.66 1.09 5.39
CA LEU A 43 1.22 -0.29 5.57
C LEU A 43 2.07 -0.89 6.69
N PHE A 44 1.40 -1.39 7.73
CA PHE A 44 2.03 -2.07 8.86
C PHE A 44 2.00 -3.57 8.58
N ILE A 45 3.15 -4.22 8.60
CA ILE A 45 3.30 -5.65 8.33
C ILE A 45 3.87 -6.29 9.60
N GLU A 46 3.18 -7.29 10.14
CA GLU A 46 3.57 -8.02 11.34
C GLU A 46 3.57 -9.53 11.05
N ASP A 47 4.67 -10.21 11.38
CA ASP A 47 4.77 -11.67 11.30
C ASP A 47 5.88 -12.18 12.23
N PRO A 48 5.76 -13.38 12.82
CA PRO A 48 6.84 -13.99 13.62
C PRO A 48 8.11 -14.34 12.82
N SER A 49 8.05 -14.38 11.49
CA SER A 49 9.19 -14.71 10.60
C SER A 49 9.64 -13.49 9.79
N GLU A 50 10.92 -13.11 9.95
CA GLU A 50 11.54 -12.06 9.14
C GLU A 50 11.49 -12.38 7.63
N GLN A 51 11.53 -13.66 7.27
CA GLN A 51 11.42 -14.09 5.86
C GLN A 51 10.02 -13.80 5.29
N SER A 52 8.96 -14.00 6.08
CA SER A 52 7.59 -13.68 5.68
C SER A 52 7.41 -12.17 5.52
N VAL A 53 7.93 -11.36 6.45
CA VAL A 53 7.89 -9.88 6.34
C VAL A 53 8.63 -9.41 5.08
N LYS A 54 9.82 -9.96 4.78
CA LYS A 54 10.58 -9.61 3.58
C LYS A 54 9.84 -9.97 2.30
N ARG A 55 9.25 -11.17 2.24
CA ARG A 55 8.42 -11.61 1.10
C ARG A 55 7.20 -10.71 0.92
N ALA A 56 6.45 -10.47 1.99
CA ALA A 56 5.30 -9.59 1.98
C ALA A 56 5.67 -8.19 1.45
N LYS A 57 6.80 -7.61 1.90
CA LYS A 57 7.28 -6.29 1.45
C LYS A 57 7.62 -6.25 -0.04
N VAL A 58 8.24 -7.30 -0.58
CA VAL A 58 8.56 -7.39 -2.02
C VAL A 58 7.29 -7.44 -2.86
N GLU A 59 6.34 -8.29 -2.46
CA GLU A 59 5.10 -8.46 -3.19
C GLU A 59 4.19 -7.24 -3.10
N LEU A 60 4.10 -6.60 -1.93
CA LEU A 60 3.39 -5.33 -1.76
C LEU A 60 3.90 -4.27 -2.73
N LYS A 61 5.23 -4.14 -2.87
CA LYS A 61 5.84 -3.18 -3.79
C LYS A 61 5.47 -3.47 -5.24
N ARG A 62 5.52 -4.73 -5.65
CA ARG A 62 5.12 -5.16 -7.00
C ARG A 62 3.67 -4.83 -7.30
N VAL A 63 2.77 -5.23 -6.40
CA VAL A 63 1.32 -5.00 -6.55
C VAL A 63 0.99 -3.51 -6.56
N LEU A 64 1.60 -2.72 -5.68
CA LEU A 64 1.38 -1.26 -5.68
C LEU A 64 1.84 -0.62 -7.00
N GLU A 65 2.97 -1.06 -7.55
CA GLU A 65 3.47 -0.57 -8.83
C GLU A 65 2.58 -0.99 -9.99
N ASP A 66 2.14 -2.25 -10.02
CA ASP A 66 1.24 -2.80 -11.04
C ASP A 66 -0.11 -2.08 -11.05
N ILE A 67 -0.76 -1.96 -9.89
CA ILE A 67 -2.03 -1.24 -9.73
C ILE A 67 -1.86 0.24 -10.10
N THR A 68 -0.74 0.86 -9.72
CA THR A 68 -0.46 2.26 -10.09
C THR A 68 -0.31 2.42 -11.60
N ASN A 69 0.44 1.53 -12.26
CA ASN A 69 0.61 1.51 -13.71
C ASN A 69 -0.71 1.26 -14.44
N GLN A 70 -1.57 0.40 -13.90
CA GLN A 70 -2.89 0.12 -14.45
C GLN A 70 -3.84 1.31 -14.26
N ALA A 71 -3.78 1.98 -13.10
CA ALA A 71 -4.55 3.20 -12.82
C ALA A 71 -4.11 4.40 -13.70
N LEU A 72 -2.81 4.49 -14.01
CA LEU A 72 -2.25 5.50 -14.92
C LEU A 72 -2.70 5.29 -16.39
N GLN A 73 -2.99 4.06 -16.78
CA GLN A 73 -3.46 3.72 -18.14
C GLN A 73 -4.94 4.04 -18.39
N LEU A 74 -5.70 4.41 -17.34
CA LEU A 74 -7.09 4.84 -17.50
C LEU A 74 -7.15 6.33 -17.84
N PRO A 75 -7.87 6.75 -18.90
CA PRO A 75 -8.04 8.15 -19.26
C PRO A 75 -8.84 8.86 -18.17
N GLY A 76 -8.15 9.55 -17.25
CA GLY A 76 -8.71 10.18 -16.05
C GLY A 76 -7.99 9.82 -14.73
N GLY A 77 -6.93 9.00 -14.78
CA GLY A 77 -6.18 8.57 -13.60
C GLY A 77 -5.60 9.72 -12.77
N THR A 78 -6.18 9.93 -11.58
CA THR A 78 -5.64 10.83 -10.55
C THR A 78 -4.18 10.48 -10.27
N GLN A 79 -3.31 11.50 -10.34
CA GLN A 79 -1.86 11.39 -10.20
C GLN A 79 -1.46 10.63 -8.92
N PRO A 80 -0.53 9.67 -9.01
CA PRO A 80 -0.22 8.78 -7.90
C PRO A 80 0.52 9.52 -6.79
N GLY A 81 -0.12 9.63 -5.63
CA GLY A 81 0.58 10.04 -4.41
C GLY A 81 1.53 8.93 -3.97
N LYS A 82 2.83 9.21 -3.91
CA LYS A 82 3.89 8.27 -3.50
C LYS A 82 3.63 7.74 -2.07
N TYR A 83 3.23 6.48 -1.97
CA TYR A 83 3.17 5.73 -0.71
C TYR A 83 4.57 5.23 -0.35
N LEU A 84 5.02 5.49 0.87
CA LEU A 84 6.32 5.06 1.36
C LEU A 84 6.13 3.81 2.23
N VAL A 85 6.53 2.65 1.71
CA VAL A 85 6.65 1.42 2.51
C VAL A 85 8.03 1.44 3.17
N VAL A 86 8.11 2.00 4.38
CA VAL A 86 9.33 1.99 5.21
C VAL A 86 9.53 0.60 5.79
#